data_AF-A0A4R3R7Q5-F1
#
_entry.id   AF-A0A4R3R7Q5-F1
#
_cell.length_a   1.000
_cell.length_b   1.000
_cell.length_c   1.000
_cell.angle_alpha   90.00
_cell.angle_beta   90.00
_cell.angle_gamma   90.00
#
_symmetry.space_group_name_H-M   'P 1'
#
loop_
_entity.id
_entity.type
_entity.pdbx_description
1 polymer ?
#
loop_
_entity_poly.entity_id
_entity_poly.type
_entity_poly.pdbx_seq_one_letter_code
_entity_poly.pdbx_strand_id
1 'polypeptide(L)'
;MQRFLAALLVHPILFVTSSALAQSPITVLPLTAENQIVLAPTTLGILVNANDQQSIELGQQYARIRGVPPSNIIKLKLPRVNYVARHLMVRELERLHHLPNYSRLAGFALAFDKPYRVDSNQSITSAISQGIATMTWKGSCNVTQQNPDAGAPPGASLHTKPAMLLFGGGGLAESVAVAERGKSADAADPLGEVFFVKTSDVPRSGPREASMDRAQARLGQEIAITVTKAQTLSGRSNVMGFQIGLPVLKDLDTLHFLPGAFADHLTSFGGAIGDNKTQTAITALIRAGATASFGTVREPCNFPGKFPNPERLLSNYLHGDSILEAYWKSIDMVTEGLLVGEPLSRPFPVADARLEGNVVTVKANRHTKAYLENARSAAQDMVQQAGQAASFDFGMYDVQRGTPRFLRDFRVSGDLKPGDLIGSFEVDDSNMSGLSLGILPRG
;
A
#
# COMPACT_ATOMS: atom_id res chain seq x y z
N MET A 1 33.65 -63.52 31.73
CA MET A 1 33.11 -62.28 31.14
C MET A 1 32.03 -61.72 32.07
N GLN A 2 32.40 -60.79 32.96
CA GLN A 2 31.48 -60.05 33.81
C GLN A 2 30.85 -58.92 32.99
N ARG A 3 29.52 -58.75 33.07
CA ARG A 3 28.82 -57.53 32.61
C ARG A 3 28.01 -56.96 33.78
N PHE A 4 28.45 -55.81 34.27
CA PHE A 4 27.69 -54.94 35.16
C PHE A 4 26.63 -54.19 34.35
N LEU A 5 25.36 -54.20 34.80
CA LEU A 5 24.35 -53.24 34.37
C LEU A 5 24.22 -52.19 35.48
N ALA A 6 24.58 -50.94 35.18
CA ALA A 6 24.30 -49.79 36.03
C ALA A 6 22.94 -49.18 35.61
N ALA A 7 21.99 -49.11 36.53
CA ALA A 7 20.73 -48.42 36.34
C ALA A 7 20.91 -46.92 36.65
N LEU A 8 20.77 -46.06 35.63
CA LEU A 8 20.72 -44.61 35.80
C LEU A 8 19.27 -44.18 36.09
N LEU A 9 19.05 -43.68 37.31
CA LEU A 9 17.84 -42.97 37.72
C LEU A 9 17.88 -41.53 37.16
N VAL A 10 17.11 -41.28 36.10
CA VAL A 10 16.91 -39.92 35.56
C VAL A 10 15.75 -39.27 36.32
N HIS A 11 16.02 -38.18 37.03
CA HIS A 11 14.99 -37.34 37.65
C HIS A 11 14.27 -36.50 36.59
N PRO A 12 12.94 -36.34 36.67
CA PRO A 12 12.22 -35.46 35.75
C PRO A 12 12.48 -34.00 36.14
N ILE A 13 13.18 -33.28 35.28
CA ILE A 13 13.28 -31.82 35.35
C ILE A 13 11.95 -31.25 34.84
N LEU A 14 11.13 -30.72 35.75
CA LEU A 14 9.96 -29.90 35.37
C LEU A 14 10.49 -28.62 34.71
N PHE A 15 10.36 -28.54 33.38
CA PHE A 15 10.48 -27.26 32.67
C PHE A 15 9.21 -26.45 32.95
N VAL A 16 9.32 -25.45 33.83
CA VAL A 16 8.33 -24.37 33.91
C VAL A 16 8.50 -23.53 32.65
N THR A 17 7.68 -23.78 31.64
CA THR A 17 7.57 -22.88 30.49
C THR A 17 6.78 -21.65 30.94
N SER A 18 7.48 -20.54 31.23
CA SER A 18 6.83 -19.24 31.31
C SER A 18 6.06 -19.02 30.02
N SER A 19 4.74 -19.06 30.10
CA SER A 19 3.85 -18.76 29.00
C SER A 19 3.94 -17.25 28.76
N ALA A 20 4.91 -16.81 27.95
CA ALA A 20 4.91 -15.45 27.46
C ALA A 20 3.60 -15.25 26.71
N LEU A 21 2.74 -14.35 27.19
CA LEU A 21 1.51 -14.01 26.48
C LEU A 21 1.89 -13.53 25.08
N ALA A 22 1.22 -14.07 24.05
CA ALA A 22 1.53 -13.74 22.67
C ALA A 22 1.21 -12.27 22.40
N GLN A 23 2.23 -11.45 22.21
CA GLN A 23 2.08 -10.05 21.83
C GLN A 23 1.72 -9.95 20.36
N SER A 24 0.57 -9.35 20.05
CA SER A 24 0.13 -9.16 18.67
C SER A 24 0.48 -7.75 18.19
N PRO A 25 1.14 -7.59 17.02
CA PRO A 25 1.42 -6.28 16.46
C PRO A 25 0.12 -5.59 16.03
N ILE A 26 0.04 -4.29 16.27
CA ILE A 26 -1.05 -3.42 15.85
C ILE A 26 -0.52 -2.43 14.82
N THR A 27 -1.21 -2.30 13.70
CA THR A 27 -0.90 -1.24 12.73
C THR A 27 -1.26 0.11 13.31
N VAL A 28 -0.29 1.02 13.33
CA VAL A 28 -0.47 2.43 13.70
C VAL A 28 -0.40 3.28 12.43
N LEU A 29 -1.46 4.03 12.17
CA LEU A 29 -1.68 4.82 10.95
C LEU A 29 -1.39 6.31 11.17
N PRO A 30 -0.93 7.03 10.14
CA PRO A 30 -0.87 8.50 10.18
C PRO A 30 -2.28 9.08 10.07
N LEU A 31 -2.58 10.11 10.88
CA LEU A 31 -3.79 10.93 10.78
C LEU A 31 -3.42 12.40 10.57
N THR A 32 -4.35 13.13 9.96
CA THR A 32 -4.28 14.58 9.69
C THR A 32 -5.49 15.34 10.23
N ALA A 33 -6.61 14.65 10.53
CA ALA A 33 -7.79 15.22 11.18
C ALA A 33 -8.53 14.18 12.05
N GLU A 34 -9.25 14.64 13.06
CA GLU A 34 -10.03 13.76 13.96
C GLU A 34 -11.27 13.14 13.29
N ASN A 35 -11.82 13.80 12.27
CA ASN A 35 -13.05 13.39 11.59
C ASN A 35 -12.81 12.80 10.19
N GLN A 36 -11.55 12.45 9.85
CA GLN A 36 -11.25 11.86 8.54
C GLN A 36 -11.80 10.45 8.38
N ILE A 37 -12.10 10.07 7.14
CA ILE A 37 -12.33 8.67 6.79
C ILE A 37 -10.98 8.02 6.52
N VAL A 38 -10.64 6.99 7.29
CA VAL A 38 -9.42 6.21 7.14
C VAL A 38 -9.69 5.03 6.21
N LEU A 39 -8.78 4.74 5.28
CA LEU A 39 -8.85 3.53 4.45
C LEU A 39 -8.54 2.29 5.31
N ALA A 40 -9.58 1.62 5.79
CA ALA A 40 -9.52 0.46 6.67
C ALA A 40 -10.42 -0.66 6.10
N PRO A 41 -10.36 -1.89 6.62
CA PRO A 41 -11.24 -2.96 6.15
C PRO A 41 -12.73 -2.58 6.16
N THR A 42 -13.21 -1.81 7.14
CA THR A 42 -14.61 -1.39 7.24
C THR A 42 -15.04 -0.32 6.23
N THR A 43 -14.08 0.42 5.66
CA THR A 43 -14.32 1.49 4.68
C THR A 43 -13.83 1.11 3.28
N LEU A 44 -13.29 -0.10 3.09
CA LEU A 44 -12.95 -0.62 1.76
C LEU A 44 -14.19 -1.23 1.09
N GLY A 45 -14.50 -0.80 -0.13
CA GLY A 45 -15.45 -1.48 -1.01
C GLY A 45 -14.76 -2.58 -1.82
N ILE A 46 -15.36 -3.76 -1.94
CA ILE A 46 -14.87 -4.83 -2.81
C ILE A 46 -15.78 -4.90 -4.04
N LEU A 47 -15.27 -4.53 -5.20
CA LEU A 47 -16.01 -4.60 -6.45
C LEU A 47 -15.79 -5.98 -7.08
N VAL A 48 -16.88 -6.71 -7.31
CA VAL A 48 -16.86 -8.01 -8.01
C VAL A 48 -17.62 -7.91 -9.32
N ASN A 49 -17.17 -8.63 -10.35
CA ASN A 49 -17.89 -8.80 -11.60
C ASN A 49 -18.95 -9.89 -11.43
N ALA A 50 -20.22 -9.50 -11.43
CA ALA A 50 -21.37 -10.39 -11.28
C ALA A 50 -21.46 -11.47 -12.37
N ASN A 51 -20.80 -11.27 -13.52
CA ASN A 51 -20.77 -12.22 -14.61
C ASN A 51 -19.64 -13.25 -14.48
N ASP A 52 -18.77 -13.13 -13.47
CA ASP A 52 -17.63 -14.02 -13.25
C ASP A 52 -17.67 -14.65 -11.84
N GLN A 53 -17.86 -15.98 -11.79
CA GLN A 53 -17.90 -16.71 -10.53
C GLN A 53 -16.58 -16.67 -9.76
N GLN A 54 -15.43 -16.65 -10.45
CA GLN A 54 -14.13 -16.52 -9.77
C GLN A 54 -13.96 -15.12 -9.17
N SER A 55 -14.53 -14.09 -9.80
CA SER A 55 -14.53 -12.73 -9.22
C SER A 55 -15.34 -12.66 -7.92
N ILE A 56 -16.51 -13.29 -7.90
CA ILE A 56 -17.34 -13.36 -6.70
C ILE A 56 -16.61 -14.10 -5.57
N GLU A 57 -16.02 -15.26 -5.89
CA GLU A 57 -15.25 -16.05 -4.92
C GLU A 57 -14.03 -15.29 -4.40
N LEU A 58 -13.27 -14.63 -5.27
CA LEU A 58 -12.13 -13.80 -4.88
C LEU A 58 -12.57 -12.68 -3.93
N GLY A 59 -13.65 -11.98 -4.23
CA GLY A 59 -14.18 -10.94 -3.36
C GLY A 59 -14.58 -11.44 -1.97
N GLN A 60 -15.17 -12.64 -1.90
CA GLN A 60 -15.53 -13.28 -0.63
C GLN A 60 -14.30 -13.74 0.17
N GLN A 61 -13.30 -14.32 -0.50
CA GLN A 61 -12.05 -14.73 0.14
C GLN A 61 -11.27 -13.53 0.66
N TYR A 62 -11.16 -12.48 -0.16
CA TYR A 62 -10.50 -11.25 0.24
C TYR A 62 -11.19 -10.58 1.44
N ALA A 63 -12.53 -10.58 1.45
CA ALA A 63 -13.28 -10.09 2.59
C ALA A 63 -12.97 -10.85 3.89
N ARG A 64 -12.84 -12.19 3.82
CA ARG A 64 -12.43 -13.01 4.96
C ARG A 64 -11.00 -12.73 5.41
N ILE A 65 -10.05 -12.65 4.48
CA ILE A 65 -8.62 -12.40 4.76
C ILE A 65 -8.43 -11.03 5.43
N ARG A 66 -9.10 -10.00 4.94
CA ARG A 66 -8.93 -8.62 5.43
C ARG A 66 -9.90 -8.22 6.53
N GLY A 67 -10.93 -9.02 6.82
CA GLY A 67 -12.01 -8.63 7.73
C GLY A 67 -12.88 -7.49 7.17
N VAL A 68 -13.01 -7.42 5.83
CA VAL A 68 -13.91 -6.45 5.19
C VAL A 68 -15.36 -6.92 5.39
N PRO A 69 -16.28 -6.06 5.84
CA PRO A 69 -17.68 -6.43 6.02
C PRO A 69 -18.29 -7.00 4.73
N PRO A 70 -19.03 -8.12 4.77
CA PRO A 70 -19.70 -8.67 3.58
C PRO A 70 -20.64 -7.67 2.89
N SER A 71 -21.19 -6.71 3.64
CA SER A 71 -22.01 -5.61 3.11
C SER A 71 -21.25 -4.64 2.18
N ASN A 72 -19.91 -4.68 2.21
CA ASN A 72 -19.06 -3.87 1.33
C ASN A 72 -18.68 -4.61 0.04
N ILE A 73 -19.15 -5.84 -0.17
CA ILE A 73 -19.01 -6.55 -1.45
C ILE A 73 -20.09 -6.06 -2.42
N ILE A 74 -19.66 -5.38 -3.47
CA ILE A 74 -20.51 -4.69 -4.44
C ILE A 74 -20.39 -5.36 -5.80
N LYS A 75 -21.52 -5.84 -6.32
CA LYS A 75 -21.59 -6.53 -7.62
C LYS A 75 -21.80 -5.55 -8.77
N LEU A 76 -20.86 -5.46 -9.71
CA LEU A 76 -21.00 -4.75 -10.97
C LEU A 76 -21.30 -5.74 -12.11
N LYS A 77 -22.07 -5.32 -13.12
CA LYS A 77 -22.30 -6.15 -14.32
C LYS A 77 -21.32 -5.75 -15.42
N LEU A 78 -20.14 -6.38 -15.42
CA LEU A 78 -19.05 -6.05 -16.37
C LEU A 78 -18.84 -7.19 -17.39
N PRO A 79 -18.40 -6.88 -18.62
CA PRO A 79 -18.07 -7.92 -19.59
C PRO A 79 -16.79 -8.67 -19.19
N ARG A 80 -16.64 -9.92 -19.62
CA ARG A 80 -15.45 -10.76 -19.38
C ARG A 80 -14.44 -10.67 -20.53
N VAL A 81 -14.19 -9.45 -20.98
CA VAL A 81 -13.20 -9.12 -22.00
C VAL A 81 -12.31 -8.00 -21.48
N ASN A 82 -11.23 -7.68 -22.19
CA ASN A 82 -10.18 -6.80 -21.68
C ASN A 82 -10.63 -5.35 -21.44
N TYR A 83 -11.72 -4.93 -22.08
CA TYR A 83 -12.30 -3.61 -21.91
C TYR A 83 -13.81 -3.63 -21.65
N VAL A 84 -14.30 -2.58 -20.99
CA VAL A 84 -15.74 -2.27 -20.89
C VAL A 84 -16.04 -1.03 -21.73
N ALA A 85 -17.14 -1.08 -22.50
CA ALA A 85 -17.58 0.08 -23.27
C ALA A 85 -18.01 1.23 -22.33
N ARG A 86 -17.65 2.46 -22.67
CA ARG A 86 -17.95 3.68 -21.88
C ARG A 86 -19.38 3.74 -21.35
N HIS A 87 -20.38 3.54 -22.20
CA HIS A 87 -21.79 3.64 -21.80
C HIS A 87 -22.19 2.59 -20.75
N LEU A 88 -21.61 1.38 -20.80
CA LEU A 88 -21.83 0.36 -19.78
C LEU A 88 -21.15 0.77 -18.48
N MET A 89 -19.92 1.30 -18.55
CA MET A 89 -19.20 1.73 -17.37
C MET A 89 -19.88 2.91 -16.67
N VAL A 90 -20.38 3.91 -17.41
CA VAL A 90 -21.17 5.03 -16.85
C VAL A 90 -22.33 4.51 -16.01
N ARG A 91 -23.11 3.56 -16.55
CA ARG A 91 -24.24 2.95 -15.83
C ARG A 91 -23.80 2.25 -14.54
N GLU A 92 -22.69 1.51 -14.56
CA GLU A 92 -22.19 0.82 -13.36
C GLU A 92 -21.64 1.82 -12.31
N LEU A 93 -21.03 2.92 -12.75
CA LEU A 93 -20.58 4.01 -11.86
C LEU A 93 -21.76 4.74 -11.21
N GLU A 94 -22.80 5.06 -11.98
CA GLU A 94 -24.03 5.64 -11.44
C GLU A 94 -24.62 4.73 -10.36
N ARG A 95 -24.73 3.43 -10.63
CA ARG A 95 -25.22 2.44 -9.65
C ARG A 95 -24.34 2.39 -8.40
N LEU A 96 -23.01 2.47 -8.56
CA LEU A 96 -22.05 2.50 -7.45
C LEU A 96 -22.23 3.75 -6.57
N HIS A 97 -22.36 4.93 -7.18
CA HIS A 97 -22.48 6.21 -6.47
C HIS A 97 -23.81 6.35 -5.71
N HIS A 98 -24.87 5.68 -6.16
CA HIS A 98 -26.19 5.70 -5.50
C HIS A 98 -26.32 4.67 -4.35
N LEU A 99 -25.25 3.93 -4.02
CA LEU A 99 -25.30 3.01 -2.87
C LEU A 99 -25.41 3.81 -1.56
N PRO A 100 -26.31 3.42 -0.62
CA PRO A 100 -26.50 4.15 0.64
C PRO A 100 -25.23 4.27 1.50
N ASN A 101 -24.29 3.33 1.37
CA ASN A 101 -23.04 3.32 2.11
C ASN A 101 -21.85 3.90 1.32
N TYR A 102 -22.04 4.40 0.09
CA TYR A 102 -20.94 4.88 -0.76
C TYR A 102 -20.11 5.98 -0.08
N SER A 103 -20.76 6.89 0.65
CA SER A 103 -20.11 7.99 1.37
C SER A 103 -19.16 7.51 2.47
N ARG A 104 -19.40 6.33 3.06
CA ARG A 104 -18.54 5.74 4.11
C ARG A 104 -17.33 5.00 3.57
N LEU A 105 -17.29 4.72 2.26
CA LEU A 105 -16.16 4.02 1.66
C LEU A 105 -15.00 4.98 1.43
N ALA A 106 -13.77 4.53 1.62
CA ALA A 106 -12.55 5.32 1.40
C ALA A 106 -11.83 4.92 0.11
N GLY A 107 -12.08 3.72 -0.43
CA GLY A 107 -11.42 3.20 -1.63
C GLY A 107 -11.98 1.84 -2.04
N PHE A 108 -11.42 1.27 -3.11
CA PHE A 108 -11.94 0.05 -3.72
C PHE A 108 -10.86 -1.00 -4.06
N ALA A 109 -11.14 -2.25 -3.72
CA ALA A 109 -10.47 -3.42 -4.28
C ALA A 109 -11.32 -3.99 -5.42
N LEU A 110 -10.75 -4.11 -6.61
CA LEU A 110 -11.44 -4.70 -7.78
C LEU A 110 -11.03 -6.16 -7.87
N ALA A 111 -11.90 -7.06 -7.41
CA ALA A 111 -11.64 -8.49 -7.30
C ALA A 111 -11.99 -9.22 -8.60
N PHE A 112 -11.36 -8.84 -9.72
CA PHE A 112 -11.49 -9.48 -11.04
C PHE A 112 -10.24 -9.23 -11.89
N ASP A 113 -10.04 -10.03 -12.93
CA ASP A 113 -8.96 -9.85 -13.91
C ASP A 113 -9.40 -9.00 -15.11
N LYS A 114 -10.70 -9.04 -15.43
CA LYS A 114 -11.31 -8.37 -16.58
C LYS A 114 -12.63 -7.70 -16.21
N PRO A 115 -12.91 -6.52 -16.79
CA PRO A 115 -12.04 -5.73 -17.67
C PRO A 115 -11.00 -4.93 -16.87
N TYR A 116 -9.85 -4.60 -17.49
CA TYR A 116 -8.84 -3.73 -16.86
C TYR A 116 -8.84 -2.30 -17.42
N ARG A 117 -9.59 -2.01 -18.49
CA ARG A 117 -9.72 -0.67 -19.07
C ARG A 117 -11.16 -0.36 -19.52
N VAL A 118 -11.45 0.93 -19.66
CA VAL A 118 -12.66 1.47 -20.28
C VAL A 118 -12.30 1.96 -21.68
N ASP A 119 -13.07 1.48 -22.67
CA ASP A 119 -12.75 1.58 -24.09
C ASP A 119 -11.27 1.18 -24.34
N SER A 120 -10.51 2.02 -25.04
CA SER A 120 -9.09 1.81 -25.33
C SER A 120 -8.16 2.61 -24.44
N ASN A 121 -8.68 3.55 -23.63
CA ASN A 121 -7.88 4.71 -23.21
C ASN A 121 -7.72 4.90 -21.71
N GLN A 122 -8.72 4.52 -20.92
CA GLN A 122 -8.73 4.81 -19.50
C GLN A 122 -8.62 3.51 -18.70
N SER A 123 -7.78 3.47 -17.66
CA SER A 123 -7.72 2.30 -16.78
C SER A 123 -9.02 2.15 -15.98
N ILE A 124 -9.41 0.91 -15.66
CA ILE A 124 -10.63 0.71 -14.86
C ILE A 124 -10.49 1.27 -13.44
N THR A 125 -9.28 1.25 -12.87
CA THR A 125 -9.00 1.81 -11.54
C THR A 125 -9.19 3.32 -11.52
N SER A 126 -8.73 4.04 -12.55
CA SER A 126 -8.98 5.48 -12.64
C SER A 126 -10.45 5.78 -12.94
N ALA A 127 -11.15 4.95 -13.73
CA ALA A 127 -12.57 5.13 -14.01
C ALA A 127 -13.44 4.98 -12.75
N ILE A 128 -13.13 4.02 -11.88
CA ILE A 128 -13.79 3.88 -10.57
C ILE A 128 -13.50 5.09 -9.67
N SER A 129 -12.27 5.61 -9.69
CA SER A 129 -11.82 6.63 -8.73
C SER A 129 -12.16 8.06 -9.13
N GLN A 130 -12.09 8.39 -10.43
CA GLN A 130 -12.26 9.74 -10.99
C GLN A 130 -13.44 9.86 -11.95
N GLY A 131 -14.17 8.76 -12.21
CA GLY A 131 -15.21 8.71 -13.23
C GLY A 131 -14.64 8.61 -14.65
N ILE A 132 -15.53 8.69 -15.63
CA ILE A 132 -15.15 8.57 -17.05
C ILE A 132 -14.48 9.85 -17.54
N ALA A 133 -13.30 9.71 -18.14
CA ALA A 133 -12.61 10.81 -18.79
C ALA A 133 -13.46 11.41 -19.93
N THR A 134 -13.67 12.73 -19.89
CA THR A 134 -14.51 13.47 -20.86
C THR A 134 -13.70 14.17 -21.95
N MET A 135 -12.37 14.06 -21.91
CA MET A 135 -11.48 14.71 -22.88
C MET A 135 -11.53 14.04 -24.26
N THR A 136 -11.28 14.82 -25.30
CA THR A 136 -11.08 14.31 -26.66
C THR A 136 -9.67 13.73 -26.79
N TRP A 137 -9.58 12.43 -27.03
CA TRP A 137 -8.32 11.74 -27.25
C TRP A 137 -7.72 12.10 -28.62
N LYS A 138 -6.53 12.71 -28.63
CA LYS A 138 -5.75 13.04 -29.83
C LYS A 138 -4.47 12.20 -29.86
N GLY A 139 -4.42 11.19 -30.72
CA GLY A 139 -3.25 10.31 -30.85
C GLY A 139 -2.82 9.65 -29.53
N SER A 140 -1.51 9.45 -29.35
CA SER A 140 -0.91 8.77 -28.20
C SER A 140 -0.60 9.70 -27.01
N CYS A 141 -0.10 10.92 -27.23
CA CYS A 141 0.37 11.81 -26.16
C CYS A 141 -0.69 12.84 -25.71
N ASN A 142 -1.52 12.47 -24.73
CA ASN A 142 -2.56 13.35 -24.18
C ASN A 142 -2.20 13.80 -22.76
N VAL A 143 -2.30 15.09 -22.44
CA VAL A 143 -2.36 15.52 -21.03
C VAL A 143 -3.73 15.12 -20.49
N THR A 144 -3.77 14.35 -19.41
CA THR A 144 -5.02 13.86 -18.84
C THR A 144 -5.43 14.66 -17.61
N GLN A 145 -6.58 14.34 -17.04
CA GLN A 145 -7.09 15.00 -15.84
C GLN A 145 -6.08 14.85 -14.69
N GLN A 146 -5.87 15.94 -13.96
CA GLN A 146 -5.03 15.95 -12.77
C GLN A 146 -5.71 15.15 -11.65
N ASN A 147 -4.90 14.39 -10.93
CA ASN A 147 -5.29 13.77 -9.69
C ASN A 147 -5.32 14.83 -8.57
N PRO A 148 -6.49 15.15 -7.98
CA PRO A 148 -6.58 16.16 -6.92
C PRO A 148 -5.81 15.76 -5.66
N ASP A 149 -5.46 14.49 -5.51
CA ASP A 149 -4.75 13.95 -4.36
C ASP A 149 -3.23 13.82 -4.60
N ALA A 150 -2.75 14.23 -5.78
CA ALA A 150 -1.33 14.14 -6.12
C ALA A 150 -0.49 15.00 -5.17
N GLY A 151 0.54 14.39 -4.58
CA GLY A 151 1.43 15.05 -3.64
C GLY A 151 0.86 15.26 -2.24
N ALA A 152 -0.33 14.73 -1.94
CA ALA A 152 -0.86 14.76 -0.59
C ALA A 152 0.08 14.02 0.40
N PRO A 153 0.23 14.53 1.64
CA PRO A 153 1.13 13.92 2.62
C PRO A 153 0.57 12.61 3.21
N PRO A 154 1.37 11.88 4.01
CA PRO A 154 0.92 10.67 4.70
C PRO A 154 -0.29 10.97 5.58
N GLY A 155 -1.28 10.07 5.60
CA GLY A 155 -2.49 10.19 6.41
C GLY A 155 -3.49 11.27 5.95
N ALA A 156 -3.19 12.03 4.88
CA ALA A 156 -4.10 13.02 4.34
C ALA A 156 -5.41 12.38 3.84
N SER A 157 -6.53 13.06 4.13
CA SER A 157 -7.82 12.72 3.54
C SER A 157 -7.76 12.87 2.02
N LEU A 158 -8.35 11.90 1.31
CA LEU A 158 -8.41 11.91 -0.15
C LEU A 158 -9.73 12.51 -0.64
N HIS A 159 -9.66 13.31 -1.70
CA HIS A 159 -10.80 13.86 -2.42
C HIS A 159 -11.48 12.80 -3.28
N THR A 160 -10.73 11.79 -3.72
CA THR A 160 -11.23 10.66 -4.50
C THR A 160 -11.22 9.36 -3.67
N LYS A 161 -11.92 8.33 -4.16
CA LYS A 161 -11.90 6.98 -3.58
C LYS A 161 -11.01 6.11 -4.47
N PRO A 162 -9.69 6.00 -4.20
CA PRO A 162 -8.76 5.29 -5.08
C PRO A 162 -9.10 3.81 -5.20
N ALA A 163 -8.68 3.19 -6.29
CA ALA A 163 -9.00 1.81 -6.61
C ALA A 163 -7.75 1.02 -7.06
N MET A 164 -7.68 -0.26 -6.66
CA MET A 164 -6.63 -1.20 -7.07
C MET A 164 -7.24 -2.51 -7.56
N LEU A 165 -6.70 -3.04 -8.65
CA LEU A 165 -7.07 -4.36 -9.18
C LEU A 165 -6.41 -5.46 -8.34
N LEU A 166 -7.20 -6.24 -7.62
CA LEU A 166 -6.74 -7.37 -6.83
C LEU A 166 -6.52 -8.57 -7.76
N PHE A 167 -5.37 -8.61 -8.42
CA PHE A 167 -5.08 -9.63 -9.43
C PHE A 167 -3.63 -10.12 -9.36
N GLY A 168 -3.47 -11.44 -9.21
CA GLY A 168 -2.17 -12.11 -9.11
C GLY A 168 -1.46 -12.38 -10.43
N GLY A 169 -2.11 -12.09 -11.56
CA GLY A 169 -1.57 -12.37 -12.90
C GLY A 169 -2.14 -13.64 -13.54
N GLY A 170 -2.73 -14.54 -12.76
CA GLY A 170 -3.32 -15.80 -13.22
C GLY A 170 -4.70 -16.08 -12.61
N GLY A 171 -4.92 -17.29 -12.10
CA GLY A 171 -6.24 -17.68 -11.59
C GLY A 171 -6.59 -17.10 -10.22
N LEU A 172 -7.75 -17.51 -9.69
CA LEU A 172 -8.20 -17.20 -8.33
C LEU A 172 -7.09 -17.40 -7.28
N ALA A 173 -6.41 -18.56 -7.30
CA ALA A 173 -5.39 -18.89 -6.31
C ALA A 173 -4.21 -17.89 -6.27
N GLU A 174 -3.74 -17.42 -7.42
CA GLU A 174 -2.67 -16.40 -7.48
C GLU A 174 -3.15 -15.06 -6.90
N SER A 175 -4.41 -14.69 -7.13
CA SER A 175 -4.98 -13.44 -6.61
C SER A 175 -5.23 -13.50 -5.10
N VAL A 176 -5.57 -14.68 -4.58
CA VAL A 176 -5.68 -14.95 -3.14
C VAL A 176 -4.29 -14.89 -2.48
N ALA A 177 -3.27 -15.46 -3.13
CA ALA A 177 -1.90 -15.37 -2.64
C ALA A 177 -1.39 -13.92 -2.55
N VAL A 178 -1.80 -13.03 -3.47
CA VAL A 178 -1.53 -11.58 -3.36
C VAL A 178 -2.20 -10.99 -2.13
N ALA A 179 -3.47 -11.34 -1.86
CA ALA A 179 -4.19 -10.88 -0.69
C ALA A 179 -3.52 -11.30 0.64
N GLU A 180 -3.14 -12.56 0.75
CA GLU A 180 -2.44 -13.10 1.91
C GLU A 180 -1.06 -12.46 2.09
N ARG A 181 -0.31 -12.30 0.99
CA ARG A 181 0.99 -11.63 1.00
C ARG A 181 0.88 -10.20 1.51
N GLY A 182 -0.06 -9.40 1.00
CA GLY A 182 -0.28 -8.04 1.49
C GLY A 182 -0.73 -7.99 2.94
N LYS A 183 -1.59 -8.91 3.38
CA LYS A 183 -2.01 -9.00 4.79
C LYS A 183 -0.85 -9.36 5.73
N SER A 184 0.03 -10.27 5.31
CA SER A 184 1.17 -10.71 6.11
C SER A 184 2.24 -9.62 6.30
N ALA A 185 2.18 -8.56 5.50
CA ALA A 185 3.08 -7.42 5.61
C ALA A 185 2.69 -6.48 6.76
N ASP A 186 1.41 -6.41 7.16
CA ASP A 186 0.90 -5.41 8.08
C ASP A 186 1.74 -5.31 9.37
N ALA A 187 2.20 -4.09 9.69
CA ALA A 187 3.00 -3.78 10.87
C ALA A 187 4.31 -4.58 11.04
N ALA A 188 4.85 -5.17 9.97
CA ALA A 188 6.06 -5.99 10.03
C ALA A 188 7.36 -5.16 10.18
N ASP A 189 7.35 -3.89 9.78
CA ASP A 189 8.50 -2.98 9.71
C ASP A 189 9.81 -3.61 9.15
N PRO A 190 9.75 -4.27 7.98
CA PRO A 190 10.83 -5.14 7.51
C PRO A 190 12.12 -4.36 7.23
N LEU A 191 13.27 -4.99 7.49
CA LEU A 191 14.59 -4.49 7.09
C LEU A 191 14.87 -4.88 5.63
N GLY A 192 14.15 -4.26 4.70
CA GLY A 192 14.31 -4.48 3.26
C GLY A 192 15.08 -3.36 2.55
N GLU A 193 15.35 -3.58 1.26
CA GLU A 193 16.07 -2.64 0.41
C GLU A 193 15.22 -2.20 -0.79
N VAL A 194 15.29 -0.91 -1.12
CA VAL A 194 14.66 -0.33 -2.31
C VAL A 194 15.70 -0.15 -3.40
N PHE A 195 15.42 -0.67 -4.58
CA PHE A 195 16.29 -0.58 -5.76
C PHE A 195 15.69 0.36 -6.80
N PHE A 196 16.38 1.47 -7.04
CA PHE A 196 16.11 2.41 -8.13
C PHE A 196 17.14 2.21 -9.23
N VAL A 197 16.71 1.67 -10.37
CA VAL A 197 17.59 1.30 -11.47
C VAL A 197 17.41 2.28 -12.63
N LYS A 198 18.40 3.16 -12.78
CA LYS A 198 18.54 4.08 -13.91
C LYS A 198 19.12 3.31 -15.10
N THR A 199 18.56 3.50 -16.28
CA THR A 199 18.97 2.77 -17.48
C THR A 199 19.39 3.74 -18.58
N SER A 200 19.97 3.21 -19.66
CA SER A 200 20.32 4.00 -20.85
C SER A 200 19.11 4.26 -21.76
N ASP A 201 17.93 3.68 -21.47
CA ASP A 201 16.68 4.02 -22.17
C ASP A 201 16.18 5.36 -21.61
N VAL A 202 16.77 6.46 -22.07
CA VAL A 202 16.49 7.81 -21.57
C VAL A 202 14.99 8.15 -21.59
N PRO A 203 14.21 7.83 -22.64
CA PRO A 203 12.77 8.07 -22.63
C PRO A 203 12.03 7.36 -21.48
N ARG A 204 12.49 6.17 -21.05
CA ARG A 204 11.88 5.38 -19.97
C ARG A 204 12.49 5.61 -18.59
N SER A 205 13.77 5.94 -18.51
CA SER A 205 14.49 6.15 -17.25
C SER A 205 14.41 7.60 -16.78
N GLY A 206 14.75 8.53 -17.69
CA GLY A 206 14.91 9.96 -17.42
C GLY A 206 13.78 10.61 -16.61
N PRO A 207 12.49 10.34 -16.89
CA PRO A 207 11.38 10.95 -16.16
C PRO A 207 11.39 10.75 -14.64
N ARG A 208 12.06 9.70 -14.13
CA ARG A 208 12.07 9.37 -12.68
C ARG A 208 13.42 9.59 -12.00
N GLU A 209 14.52 9.73 -12.74
CA GLU A 209 15.87 9.68 -12.17
C GLU A 209 16.10 10.73 -11.07
N ALA A 210 15.67 11.96 -11.29
CA ALA A 210 15.83 13.03 -10.29
C ALA A 210 15.03 12.75 -9.00
N SER A 211 13.88 12.08 -9.12
CA SER A 211 13.10 11.68 -7.95
C SER A 211 13.70 10.47 -7.24
N MET A 212 14.32 9.53 -7.97
CA MET A 212 15.10 8.44 -7.38
C MET A 212 16.27 8.96 -6.52
N ASP A 213 16.98 9.98 -7.03
CA ASP A 213 18.08 10.61 -6.28
C ASP A 213 17.58 11.32 -5.01
N ARG A 214 16.47 12.07 -5.12
CA ARG A 214 15.88 12.73 -3.94
C ARG A 214 15.36 11.73 -2.92
N ALA A 215 14.78 10.60 -3.35
CA ALA A 215 14.34 9.53 -2.47
C ALA A 215 15.53 8.96 -1.67
N GLN A 216 16.65 8.65 -2.33
CA GLN A 216 17.87 8.21 -1.65
C GLN A 216 18.36 9.25 -0.64
N ALA A 217 18.41 10.52 -1.04
CA ALA A 217 18.99 11.58 -0.20
C ALA A 217 18.13 11.88 1.04
N ARG A 218 16.81 11.75 0.93
CA ARG A 218 15.87 12.10 2.00
C ARG A 218 15.48 10.93 2.88
N LEU A 219 15.36 9.71 2.32
CA LEU A 219 14.77 8.56 2.99
C LEU A 219 15.78 7.43 3.27
N GLY A 220 17.03 7.57 2.80
CA GLY A 220 18.07 6.53 2.93
C GLY A 220 18.51 6.23 4.37
N GLN A 221 18.10 7.04 5.34
CA GLN A 221 18.30 6.78 6.78
C GLN A 221 17.16 5.94 7.40
N GLU A 222 15.98 5.92 6.76
CA GLU A 222 14.80 5.20 7.25
C GLU A 222 14.70 3.79 6.64
N ILE A 223 15.21 3.62 5.41
CA ILE A 223 15.31 2.33 4.71
C ILE A 223 16.55 2.31 3.80
N ALA A 224 17.12 1.12 3.58
CA ALA A 224 18.22 0.97 2.62
C ALA A 224 17.72 1.28 1.20
N ILE A 225 18.44 2.16 0.47
CA ILE A 225 18.12 2.55 -0.90
C ILE A 225 19.38 2.46 -1.76
N THR A 226 19.32 1.63 -2.80
CA THR A 226 20.35 1.56 -3.84
C THR A 226 19.85 2.22 -5.12
N VAL A 227 20.50 3.31 -5.51
CA VAL A 227 20.36 3.92 -6.83
C VAL A 227 21.51 3.45 -7.70
N THR A 228 21.21 2.73 -8.79
CA THR A 228 22.22 2.16 -9.68
C THR A 228 21.99 2.55 -11.13
N LYS A 229 23.05 2.49 -11.95
CA LYS A 229 22.97 2.60 -13.41
C LYS A 229 23.19 1.21 -14.02
N ALA A 230 22.12 0.55 -14.43
CA ALA A 230 22.17 -0.81 -14.96
C ALA A 230 21.03 -1.08 -15.97
N GLN A 231 21.14 -2.17 -16.73
CA GLN A 231 20.11 -2.62 -17.68
C GLN A 231 19.31 -3.83 -17.16
N THR A 232 19.59 -4.26 -15.93
CA THR A 232 18.89 -5.34 -15.24
C THR A 232 19.17 -5.21 -13.74
N LEU A 233 18.38 -5.91 -12.94
CA LEU A 233 18.65 -6.18 -11.53
C LEU A 233 18.50 -7.68 -11.33
N SER A 234 19.50 -8.33 -10.74
CA SER A 234 19.48 -9.78 -10.52
C SER A 234 20.10 -10.16 -9.17
N GLY A 235 19.71 -11.33 -8.67
CA GLY A 235 20.27 -11.95 -7.46
C GLY A 235 20.08 -11.12 -6.20
N ARG A 236 18.96 -10.42 -6.06
CA ARG A 236 18.67 -9.58 -4.89
C ARG A 236 17.64 -10.25 -3.99
N SER A 237 17.92 -10.24 -2.70
CA SER A 237 17.00 -10.68 -1.66
C SER A 237 16.52 -9.48 -0.84
N ASN A 238 15.47 -9.69 -0.04
CA ASN A 238 14.88 -8.66 0.82
C ASN A 238 14.44 -7.41 0.05
N VAL A 239 13.98 -7.60 -1.20
CA VAL A 239 13.55 -6.49 -2.06
C VAL A 239 12.23 -5.92 -1.54
N MET A 240 12.25 -4.67 -1.10
CA MET A 240 11.09 -3.94 -0.58
C MET A 240 10.51 -2.95 -1.58
N GLY A 241 11.35 -2.46 -2.49
CA GLY A 241 10.95 -1.60 -3.59
C GLY A 241 11.80 -1.88 -4.83
N PHE A 242 11.21 -1.86 -6.01
CA PHE A 242 11.94 -2.00 -7.27
C PHE A 242 11.34 -1.12 -8.37
N GLN A 243 12.10 -0.16 -8.87
CA GLN A 243 11.67 0.66 -10.01
C GLN A 243 12.76 0.78 -11.07
N ILE A 244 12.39 0.52 -12.33
CA ILE A 244 13.32 0.53 -13.47
C ILE A 244 12.66 1.11 -14.73
N GLY A 245 13.43 1.80 -15.57
CA GLY A 245 12.96 2.28 -16.87
C GLY A 245 13.33 1.34 -18.01
N LEU A 246 12.59 0.24 -18.22
CA LEU A 246 12.78 -0.68 -19.37
C LEU A 246 11.46 -1.29 -19.86
N PRO A 247 11.34 -1.57 -21.18
CA PRO A 247 10.16 -2.23 -21.73
C PRO A 247 10.10 -3.72 -21.35
N VAL A 248 11.23 -4.41 -21.33
CA VAL A 248 11.34 -5.84 -21.03
C VAL A 248 12.28 -6.01 -19.85
N LEU A 249 11.78 -6.67 -18.81
CA LEU A 249 12.53 -7.00 -17.61
C LEU A 249 13.09 -8.42 -17.73
N LYS A 250 14.31 -8.60 -17.22
CA LYS A 250 15.00 -9.89 -17.15
C LYS A 250 15.21 -10.26 -15.68
N ASP A 251 15.52 -11.54 -15.44
CA ASP A 251 15.99 -12.05 -14.15
C ASP A 251 15.02 -11.82 -12.97
N LEU A 252 13.71 -11.63 -13.24
CA LEU A 252 12.70 -11.37 -12.21
C LEU A 252 12.58 -12.53 -11.21
N ASP A 253 12.84 -13.76 -11.64
CA ASP A 253 12.86 -14.97 -10.83
C ASP A 253 14.02 -15.00 -9.82
N THR A 254 15.04 -14.16 -10.01
CA THR A 254 16.18 -14.01 -9.10
C THR A 254 15.99 -12.90 -8.06
N LEU A 255 14.83 -12.22 -8.08
CA LEU A 255 14.46 -11.18 -7.13
C LEU A 255 13.53 -11.76 -6.06
N HIS A 256 13.98 -11.75 -4.80
CA HIS A 256 13.17 -12.21 -3.68
C HIS A 256 12.55 -11.02 -2.95
N PHE A 257 11.29 -10.74 -3.31
CA PHE A 257 10.48 -9.68 -2.73
C PHE A 257 9.99 -10.04 -1.33
N LEU A 258 9.97 -9.05 -0.44
CA LEU A 258 9.33 -9.17 0.86
C LEU A 258 7.80 -8.96 0.74
N PRO A 259 7.00 -9.51 1.67
CA PRO A 259 5.61 -9.10 1.83
C PRO A 259 5.50 -7.58 1.96
N GLY A 260 4.55 -7.00 1.23
CA GLY A 260 4.36 -5.55 1.14
C GLY A 260 5.26 -4.84 0.13
N ALA A 261 6.19 -5.53 -0.55
CA ALA A 261 7.06 -4.89 -1.53
C ALA A 261 6.29 -4.32 -2.73
N PHE A 262 6.72 -3.16 -3.22
CA PHE A 262 6.20 -2.59 -4.46
C PHE A 262 7.22 -2.75 -5.58
N ALA A 263 6.74 -2.93 -6.81
CA ALA A 263 7.62 -2.96 -7.96
C ALA A 263 6.91 -2.46 -9.21
N ASP A 264 7.56 -1.62 -10.02
CA ASP A 264 7.01 -1.20 -11.31
C ASP A 264 8.11 -0.81 -12.30
N HIS A 265 7.70 -0.66 -13.56
CA HIS A 265 8.58 -0.18 -14.61
C HIS A 265 7.92 0.93 -15.42
N LEU A 266 8.74 1.86 -15.88
CA LEU A 266 8.26 2.93 -16.75
C LEU A 266 8.32 2.43 -18.18
N THR A 267 7.18 2.04 -18.72
CA THR A 267 6.99 1.75 -20.14
C THR A 267 5.53 1.97 -20.50
N SER A 268 5.25 2.12 -21.79
CA SER A 268 3.89 2.01 -22.30
C SER A 268 3.35 0.60 -22.10
N PHE A 269 2.01 0.45 -22.08
CA PHE A 269 1.29 -0.82 -22.09
C PHE A 269 1.68 -1.87 -21.02
N GLY A 270 2.42 -1.49 -19.97
CA GLY A 270 2.76 -2.41 -18.86
C GLY A 270 1.52 -2.90 -18.11
N GLY A 271 0.45 -2.10 -18.11
CA GLY A 271 -0.88 -2.43 -17.54
C GLY A 271 -1.86 -3.03 -18.56
N ALA A 272 -1.45 -3.31 -19.80
CA ALA A 272 -2.30 -3.94 -20.81
C ALA A 272 -2.31 -5.47 -20.66
N ILE A 273 -2.99 -5.95 -19.61
CA ILE A 273 -2.97 -7.36 -19.17
C ILE A 273 -3.47 -8.30 -20.27
N GLY A 274 -2.56 -9.13 -20.82
CA GLY A 274 -2.87 -10.14 -21.83
C GLY A 274 -3.02 -9.61 -23.27
N ASP A 275 -3.09 -8.29 -23.47
CA ASP A 275 -3.10 -7.66 -24.81
C ASP A 275 -1.70 -7.37 -25.34
N ASN A 276 -0.76 -7.04 -24.46
CA ASN A 276 0.59 -6.67 -24.82
C ASN A 276 1.55 -7.85 -24.73
N LYS A 277 2.27 -8.13 -25.83
CA LYS A 277 3.25 -9.21 -25.93
C LYS A 277 4.69 -8.72 -26.09
N THR A 278 4.93 -7.42 -26.18
CA THR A 278 6.27 -6.85 -26.47
C THR A 278 6.94 -6.25 -25.25
N GLN A 279 6.18 -5.90 -24.21
CA GLN A 279 6.71 -5.42 -22.93
C GLN A 279 6.28 -6.37 -21.80
N THR A 280 7.06 -6.37 -20.74
CA THR A 280 6.71 -7.11 -19.52
C THR A 280 5.43 -6.54 -18.93
N ALA A 281 4.41 -7.36 -18.70
CA ALA A 281 3.23 -6.93 -17.98
C ALA A 281 3.54 -6.79 -16.49
N ILE A 282 2.92 -5.82 -15.82
CA ILE A 282 3.09 -5.59 -14.37
C ILE A 282 2.69 -6.78 -13.51
N THR A 283 1.82 -7.64 -14.01
CA THR A 283 1.46 -8.91 -13.37
C THR A 283 2.64 -9.89 -13.28
N ALA A 284 3.68 -9.75 -14.12
CA ALA A 284 4.90 -10.53 -13.99
C ALA A 284 5.70 -10.15 -12.72
N LEU A 285 5.68 -8.87 -12.32
CA LEU A 285 6.28 -8.42 -11.06
C LEU A 285 5.51 -8.96 -9.86
N ILE A 286 4.17 -8.98 -9.95
CA ILE A 286 3.30 -9.58 -8.92
C ILE A 286 3.59 -11.08 -8.75
N ARG A 287 3.75 -11.81 -9.86
CA ARG A 287 4.14 -13.23 -9.84
C ARG A 287 5.55 -13.47 -9.31
N ALA A 288 6.48 -12.55 -9.57
CA ALA A 288 7.82 -12.60 -9.01
C ALA A 288 7.84 -12.37 -7.48
N GLY A 289 6.75 -11.85 -6.90
CA GLY A 289 6.56 -11.71 -5.46
C GLY A 289 6.21 -10.31 -4.99
N ALA A 290 6.18 -9.31 -5.89
CA ALA A 290 5.74 -7.96 -5.51
C ALA A 290 4.27 -7.99 -5.04
N THR A 291 3.97 -7.19 -4.02
CA THR A 291 2.60 -7.04 -3.48
C THR A 291 1.77 -6.06 -4.29
N ALA A 292 2.42 -5.04 -4.87
CA ALA A 292 1.76 -4.05 -5.70
C ALA A 292 2.64 -3.62 -6.87
N SER A 293 1.98 -3.18 -7.94
CA SER A 293 2.61 -2.69 -9.15
C SER A 293 1.72 -1.67 -9.86
N PHE A 294 2.34 -0.90 -10.75
CA PHE A 294 1.70 0.11 -11.58
C PHE A 294 2.14 -0.04 -13.03
N GLY A 295 1.20 0.10 -13.96
CA GLY A 295 1.50 0.15 -15.39
C GLY A 295 0.42 0.83 -16.20
N THR A 296 0.78 1.33 -17.38
CA THR A 296 -0.17 2.05 -18.23
C THR A 296 -0.94 1.11 -19.15
N VAL A 297 -2.25 1.34 -19.35
CA VAL A 297 -3.12 0.47 -20.18
C VAL A 297 -3.01 0.75 -21.68
N ARG A 298 -2.30 1.82 -22.04
CA ARG A 298 -2.03 2.31 -23.39
C ARG A 298 -0.69 3.05 -23.45
N GLU A 299 -0.32 3.57 -24.62
CA GLU A 299 0.79 4.51 -24.78
C GLU A 299 0.48 5.83 -24.06
N PRO A 300 1.23 6.19 -23.00
CA PRO A 300 1.00 7.40 -22.21
C PRO A 300 1.92 8.56 -22.64
N CYS A 301 2.95 8.30 -23.45
CA CYS A 301 4.16 9.12 -23.57
C CYS A 301 4.87 9.30 -22.22
N ASN A 302 6.12 9.77 -22.24
CA ASN A 302 6.97 9.78 -21.06
C ASN A 302 6.78 11.01 -20.15
N PHE A 303 5.54 11.51 -20.05
CA PHE A 303 5.21 12.59 -19.11
C PHE A 303 5.43 12.10 -17.67
N PRO A 304 6.34 12.72 -16.89
CA PRO A 304 6.69 12.22 -15.55
C PRO A 304 5.47 12.02 -14.64
N GLY A 305 4.50 12.95 -14.69
CA GLY A 305 3.30 12.90 -13.86
C GLY A 305 2.33 11.74 -14.15
N LYS A 306 2.54 10.96 -15.22
CA LYS A 306 1.75 9.75 -15.51
C LYS A 306 2.29 8.48 -14.84
N PHE A 307 3.44 8.59 -14.18
CA PHE A 307 4.09 7.47 -13.52
C PHE A 307 4.28 7.76 -12.03
N PRO A 308 4.33 6.73 -11.18
CA PRO A 308 4.62 6.89 -9.76
C PRO A 308 5.91 7.66 -9.56
N ASN A 309 5.83 8.77 -8.82
CA ASN A 309 7.00 9.52 -8.37
C ASN A 309 7.71 8.72 -7.25
N PRO A 310 8.94 8.23 -7.46
CA PRO A 310 9.66 7.37 -6.51
C PRO A 310 9.71 7.92 -5.08
N GLU A 311 10.00 9.21 -4.94
CA GLU A 311 10.13 9.89 -3.65
C GLU A 311 8.79 9.98 -2.92
N ARG A 312 7.72 10.44 -3.60
CA ARG A 312 6.39 10.57 -3.00
C ARG A 312 5.81 9.22 -2.61
N LEU A 313 5.97 8.21 -3.48
CA LEU A 313 5.52 6.84 -3.21
C LEU A 313 6.20 6.30 -1.95
N LEU A 314 7.54 6.34 -1.91
CA LEU A 314 8.29 5.76 -0.80
C LEU A 314 8.07 6.55 0.49
N SER A 315 8.04 7.88 0.44
CA SER A 315 7.79 8.72 1.61
C SER A 315 6.42 8.42 2.22
N ASN A 316 5.35 8.38 1.43
CA ASN A 316 4.02 8.05 1.94
C ASN A 316 3.97 6.64 2.53
N TYR A 317 4.59 5.67 1.85
CA TYR A 317 4.55 4.28 2.28
C TYR A 317 5.31 4.02 3.59
N LEU A 318 6.52 4.60 3.75
CA LEU A 318 7.31 4.50 4.99
C LEU A 318 6.60 5.15 6.18
N HIS A 319 5.82 6.19 5.93
CA HIS A 319 5.09 6.91 6.97
C HIS A 319 3.64 6.41 7.16
N GLY A 320 3.34 5.18 6.73
CA GLY A 320 2.16 4.42 7.17
C GLY A 320 0.90 4.54 6.32
N ASP A 321 0.95 5.22 5.18
CA ASP A 321 -0.10 5.05 4.16
C ASP A 321 -0.18 3.59 3.70
N SER A 322 -1.36 3.13 3.26
CA SER A 322 -1.43 1.88 2.50
C SER A 322 -0.72 2.02 1.17
N ILE A 323 -0.35 0.90 0.57
CA ILE A 323 0.26 0.92 -0.77
C ILE A 323 -0.67 1.54 -1.84
N LEU A 324 -1.99 1.41 -1.68
CA LEU A 324 -2.97 2.09 -2.56
C LEU A 324 -2.90 3.62 -2.39
N GLU A 325 -2.92 4.11 -1.15
CA GLU A 325 -2.82 5.55 -0.85
C GLU A 325 -1.49 6.11 -1.37
N ALA A 326 -0.38 5.42 -1.08
CA ALA A 326 0.96 5.84 -1.49
C ALA A 326 1.13 5.91 -3.01
N TYR A 327 0.66 4.89 -3.76
CA TYR A 327 0.67 4.94 -5.22
C TYR A 327 -0.22 6.05 -5.76
N TRP A 328 -1.45 6.16 -5.26
CA TRP A 328 -2.41 7.15 -5.74
C TRP A 328 -1.86 8.57 -5.60
N LYS A 329 -1.37 8.92 -4.41
CA LYS A 329 -0.78 10.25 -4.11
C LYS A 329 0.52 10.51 -4.90
N SER A 330 1.20 9.47 -5.38
CA SER A 330 2.47 9.62 -6.12
C SER A 330 2.30 9.96 -7.60
N ILE A 331 1.08 9.95 -8.15
CA ILE A 331 0.82 10.09 -9.59
C ILE A 331 -0.06 11.33 -9.85
N ASP A 332 0.42 12.24 -10.69
CA ASP A 332 -0.28 13.48 -11.05
C ASP A 332 -1.43 13.25 -12.05
N MET A 333 -1.29 12.24 -12.91
CA MET A 333 -2.20 11.94 -14.03
C MET A 333 -2.47 10.43 -14.12
N VAL A 334 -3.51 9.98 -13.41
CA VAL A 334 -3.81 8.55 -13.21
C VAL A 334 -4.68 7.92 -14.30
N THR A 335 -5.25 8.71 -15.22
CA THR A 335 -6.27 8.26 -16.20
C THR A 335 -5.85 7.01 -16.99
N GLU A 336 -4.59 6.90 -17.39
CA GLU A 336 -4.08 5.75 -18.16
C GLU A 336 -3.42 4.68 -17.27
N GLY A 337 -3.29 4.94 -15.97
CA GLY A 337 -2.54 4.14 -15.02
C GLY A 337 -3.40 3.08 -14.33
N LEU A 338 -2.98 1.82 -14.44
CA LEU A 338 -3.57 0.67 -13.75
C LEU A 338 -2.75 0.34 -12.52
N LEU A 339 -3.40 0.35 -11.36
CA LEU A 339 -2.85 -0.15 -10.10
C LEU A 339 -3.28 -1.60 -9.91
N VAL A 340 -2.32 -2.48 -9.65
CA VAL A 340 -2.56 -3.92 -9.42
C VAL A 340 -1.87 -4.35 -8.14
N GLY A 341 -2.56 -5.13 -7.31
CA GLY A 341 -1.98 -5.63 -6.06
C GLY A 341 -3.00 -5.72 -4.93
N GLU A 342 -2.48 -5.75 -3.72
CA GLU A 342 -3.28 -5.76 -2.49
C GLU A 342 -3.37 -4.33 -1.90
N PRO A 343 -4.56 -3.71 -1.83
CA PRO A 343 -4.67 -2.27 -1.54
C PRO A 343 -4.45 -1.84 -0.08
N LEU A 344 -4.60 -2.75 0.88
CA LEU A 344 -4.53 -2.40 2.31
C LEU A 344 -3.17 -2.69 2.96
N SER A 345 -2.19 -3.20 2.20
CA SER A 345 -0.85 -3.56 2.68
C SER A 345 -0.19 -2.35 3.35
N ARG A 346 0.22 -2.54 4.61
CA ARG A 346 0.84 -1.50 5.46
C ARG A 346 2.03 -2.05 6.26
N PRO A 347 3.17 -2.28 5.61
CA PRO A 347 4.36 -2.81 6.27
C PRO A 347 4.99 -1.87 7.28
N PHE A 348 4.86 -0.55 7.10
CA PHE A 348 5.54 0.43 7.93
C PHE A 348 4.54 1.16 8.84
N PRO A 349 4.38 0.74 10.11
CA PRO A 349 3.56 1.49 11.05
C PRO A 349 4.31 2.75 11.52
N VAL A 350 3.61 3.81 11.88
CA VAL A 350 4.26 5.04 12.40
C VAL A 350 4.86 4.87 13.80
N ALA A 351 4.47 3.82 14.53
CA ALA A 351 5.03 3.43 15.83
C ALA A 351 4.89 1.91 16.03
N ASP A 352 5.70 1.33 16.92
CA ASP A 352 5.56 -0.09 17.30
C ASP A 352 4.50 -0.20 18.41
N ALA A 353 3.33 -0.74 18.07
CA ALA A 353 2.26 -0.98 19.03
C ALA A 353 2.01 -2.49 19.18
N ARG A 354 1.97 -2.96 20.43
CA ARG A 354 1.76 -4.37 20.78
C ARG A 354 0.59 -4.50 21.75
N LEU A 355 -0.31 -5.44 21.47
CA LEU A 355 -1.37 -5.86 22.37
C LEU A 355 -0.92 -7.08 23.18
N GLU A 356 -1.01 -6.98 24.51
CA GLU A 356 -0.81 -8.09 25.45
C GLU A 356 -1.98 -8.12 26.44
N GLY A 357 -2.81 -9.17 26.35
CA GLY A 357 -4.10 -9.16 27.04
C GLY A 357 -4.93 -7.97 26.56
N ASN A 358 -5.29 -7.08 27.48
CA ASN A 358 -6.01 -5.83 27.21
C ASN A 358 -5.13 -4.57 27.24
N VAL A 359 -3.82 -4.72 27.36
CA VAL A 359 -2.90 -3.58 27.41
C VAL A 359 -2.23 -3.40 26.07
N VAL A 360 -2.37 -2.20 25.50
CA VAL A 360 -1.58 -1.74 24.37
C VAL A 360 -0.34 -1.04 24.91
N THR A 361 0.83 -1.46 24.45
CA THR A 361 2.10 -0.74 24.67
C THR A 361 2.58 -0.16 23.35
N VAL A 362 2.92 1.12 23.36
CA VAL A 362 3.39 1.86 22.19
C VAL A 362 4.82 2.33 22.41
N LYS A 363 5.70 2.02 21.47
CA LYS A 363 7.10 2.45 21.43
C LYS A 363 7.41 3.18 20.12
N ALA A 364 8.38 4.07 20.18
CA ALA A 364 8.93 4.68 18.99
C ALA A 364 9.64 3.61 18.14
N ASN A 365 9.48 3.69 16.82
CA ASN A 365 10.25 2.90 15.85
C ASN A 365 11.14 3.85 15.02
N ARG A 366 11.76 3.32 13.96
CA ARG A 366 12.68 4.10 13.10
C ARG A 366 12.00 5.21 12.30
N HIS A 367 10.67 5.16 12.12
CA HIS A 367 9.90 6.15 11.36
C HIS A 367 9.23 7.20 12.25
N THR A 368 8.99 6.87 13.53
CA THR A 368 8.18 7.71 14.44
C THR A 368 8.65 9.16 14.51
N LYS A 369 9.96 9.39 14.69
CA LYS A 369 10.49 10.74 14.83
C LYS A 369 10.36 11.53 13.52
N ALA A 370 10.76 10.96 12.40
CA ALA A 370 10.67 11.59 11.09
C ALA A 370 9.21 11.95 10.75
N TYR A 371 8.27 11.04 11.04
CA TYR A 371 6.84 11.31 10.92
C TYR A 371 6.39 12.55 11.72
N LEU A 372 6.73 12.62 13.01
CA LEU A 372 6.34 13.73 13.89
C LEU A 372 6.97 15.07 13.44
N GLU A 373 8.24 15.06 13.01
CA GLU A 373 8.93 16.26 12.49
C GLU A 373 8.29 16.77 11.19
N ASN A 374 7.94 15.87 10.27
CA ASN A 374 7.30 16.20 9.00
C ASN A 374 5.90 16.77 9.21
N ALA A 375 5.11 16.16 10.10
CA ALA A 375 3.76 16.64 10.41
C ALA A 375 3.77 18.05 11.05
N ARG A 376 4.74 18.31 11.93
CA ARG A 376 4.96 19.65 12.50
C ARG A 376 5.34 20.67 11.42
N SER A 377 6.26 20.31 10.53
CA SER A 377 6.70 21.22 9.45
C SER A 377 5.56 21.60 8.52
N ALA A 378 4.68 20.66 8.19
CA ALA A 378 3.46 20.92 7.42
C ALA A 378 2.48 21.86 8.15
N ALA A 379 2.42 21.81 9.48
CA ALA A 379 1.63 22.75 10.28
C ALA A 379 2.28 24.14 10.43
N GLN A 380 3.62 24.22 10.28
CA GLN A 380 4.44 25.42 10.54
C GLN A 380 4.92 26.16 9.29
N ASP A 381 4.29 25.98 8.12
CA ASP A 381 4.52 26.81 6.93
C ASP A 381 4.14 28.32 7.13
N MET A 382 3.89 28.74 8.37
CA MET A 382 4.04 30.11 8.84
C MET A 382 5.06 30.17 9.98
N VAL A 383 6.24 30.75 9.70
CA VAL A 383 7.34 31.17 10.60
C VAL A 383 8.52 30.18 10.75
N GLN A 384 9.68 30.64 10.27
CA GLN A 384 11.01 30.05 10.50
C GLN A 384 11.29 29.78 11.98
N GLN A 385 11.70 28.55 12.29
CA GLN A 385 13.00 28.28 12.91
C GLN A 385 13.33 26.78 12.89
N ALA A 386 14.44 26.44 12.25
CA ALA A 386 15.09 25.14 12.29
C ALA A 386 15.79 24.96 13.65
N GLY A 387 15.04 24.50 14.64
CA GLY A 387 15.55 23.98 15.90
C GLY A 387 14.89 22.64 16.20
N GLN A 388 15.63 21.69 16.78
CA GLN A 388 15.06 20.43 17.25
C GLN A 388 13.88 20.73 18.19
N ALA A 389 12.75 20.05 17.99
CA ALA A 389 11.62 20.16 18.90
C ALA A 389 12.07 19.82 20.33
N ALA A 390 11.60 20.55 21.34
CA ALA A 390 11.83 20.13 22.73
C ALA A 390 10.95 18.90 23.07
N SER A 391 9.76 18.82 22.46
CA SER A 391 8.82 17.72 22.61
C SER A 391 7.90 17.63 21.39
N PHE A 392 7.25 16.48 21.22
CA PHE A 392 6.13 16.28 20.31
C PHE A 392 4.88 15.93 21.11
N ASP A 393 3.76 16.58 20.79
CA ASP A 393 2.45 16.28 21.36
C ASP A 393 1.59 15.63 20.25
N PHE A 394 0.87 14.55 20.55
CA PHE A 394 -0.03 13.89 19.60
C PHE A 394 -1.17 13.14 20.30
N GLY A 395 -2.31 13.03 19.62
CA GLY A 395 -3.41 12.17 20.05
C GLY A 395 -3.30 10.77 19.44
N MET A 396 -3.70 9.77 20.21
CA MET A 396 -3.87 8.39 19.77
C MET A 396 -5.37 8.08 19.62
N TYR A 397 -5.72 7.36 18.55
CA TYR A 397 -7.09 7.07 18.16
C TYR A 397 -7.24 5.58 17.84
N ASP A 398 -8.41 5.02 18.12
CA ASP A 398 -8.88 3.78 17.53
C ASP A 398 -9.46 4.10 16.14
N VAL A 399 -8.94 3.44 15.11
CA VAL A 399 -9.33 3.65 13.71
C VAL A 399 -9.89 2.39 13.07
N GLN A 400 -10.19 1.35 13.86
CA GLN A 400 -10.69 0.06 13.38
C GLN A 400 -11.96 0.22 12.55
N ARG A 401 -12.84 1.16 12.94
CA ARG A 401 -14.11 1.43 12.26
C ARG A 401 -13.99 2.37 11.07
N GLY A 402 -12.78 2.85 10.78
CA GLY A 402 -12.50 3.77 9.66
C GLY A 402 -12.83 5.24 9.94
N THR A 403 -13.27 5.57 11.15
CA THR A 403 -13.38 6.93 11.67
C THR A 403 -12.63 7.00 13.00
N PRO A 404 -11.69 7.94 13.18
CA PRO A 404 -10.92 8.02 14.42
C PRO A 404 -11.81 8.23 15.65
N ARG A 405 -11.59 7.40 16.68
CA ARG A 405 -12.16 7.58 18.01
C ARG A 405 -11.03 7.85 18.99
N PHE A 406 -11.06 9.02 19.61
CA PHE A 406 -10.01 9.44 20.55
C PHE A 406 -9.83 8.43 21.69
N LEU A 407 -8.57 8.14 22.01
CA LEU A 407 -8.18 7.30 23.14
C LEU A 407 -7.48 8.14 24.22
N ARG A 408 -6.36 8.78 23.86
CA ARG A 408 -5.52 9.54 24.81
C ARG A 408 -4.48 10.40 24.06
N ASP A 409 -4.03 11.48 24.68
CA ASP A 409 -2.88 12.26 24.21
C ASP A 409 -1.56 11.80 24.85
N PHE A 410 -0.47 11.94 24.08
CA PHE A 410 0.90 11.68 24.50
C PHE A 410 1.75 12.93 24.29
N ARG A 411 2.73 13.10 25.18
CA ARG A 411 3.83 14.06 25.06
C ARG A 411 5.14 13.30 25.16
N VAL A 412 5.97 13.40 24.14
CA VAL A 412 7.27 12.71 24.07
C VAL A 412 8.39 13.70 23.84
N SER A 413 9.61 13.34 24.26
CA SER A 413 10.78 14.20 24.05
C SER A 413 11.12 14.34 22.57
N GLY A 414 11.70 15.47 22.17
CA GLY A 414 12.13 15.66 20.77
C GLY A 414 13.40 14.90 20.38
N ASP A 415 14.12 14.35 21.36
CA ASP A 415 15.27 13.47 21.16
C ASP A 415 14.90 11.97 21.13
N LEU A 416 13.60 11.66 20.98
CA LEU A 416 13.04 10.30 20.90
C LEU A 416 13.84 9.38 19.97
N LYS A 417 14.16 8.19 20.47
CA LYS A 417 14.92 7.14 19.76
C LYS A 417 14.07 5.90 19.54
N PRO A 418 14.36 5.10 18.51
CA PRO A 418 13.71 3.80 18.34
C PRO A 418 13.85 2.93 19.59
N GLY A 419 12.73 2.36 20.04
CA GLY A 419 12.62 1.56 21.26
C GLY A 419 12.14 2.32 22.49
N ASP A 420 12.19 3.66 22.49
CA ASP A 420 11.72 4.48 23.60
C ASP A 420 10.22 4.28 23.81
N LEU A 421 9.81 4.17 25.09
CA LEU A 421 8.42 4.02 25.46
C LEU A 421 7.66 5.34 25.23
N ILE A 422 6.61 5.29 24.42
CA ILE A 422 5.65 6.38 24.27
C ILE A 422 4.62 6.30 25.39
N GLY A 423 4.12 5.09 25.65
CA GLY A 423 3.27 4.79 26.80
C GLY A 423 2.43 3.54 26.61
N SER A 424 1.56 3.27 27.58
CA SER A 424 0.66 2.12 27.58
C SER A 424 -0.75 2.50 28.05
N PHE A 425 -1.75 1.78 27.57
CA PHE A 425 -3.15 1.99 27.95
C PHE A 425 -3.97 0.71 27.77
N GLU A 426 -5.07 0.60 28.50
CA GLU A 426 -6.01 -0.51 28.36
C GLU A 426 -7.00 -0.26 27.23
N VAL A 427 -7.39 -1.32 26.53
CA VAL A 427 -8.46 -1.34 25.53
C VAL A 427 -9.55 -2.32 25.98
N ASP A 428 -10.81 -2.00 25.71
CA ASP A 428 -11.94 -2.87 26.07
C ASP A 428 -11.91 -4.17 25.25
N ASP A 429 -12.24 -5.30 25.89
CA ASP A 429 -12.21 -6.67 25.33
C ASP A 429 -13.04 -6.78 24.03
N SER A 430 -14.10 -5.97 23.91
CA SER A 430 -14.94 -5.90 22.71
C SER A 430 -14.23 -5.36 21.45
N ASN A 431 -13.08 -4.69 21.59
CA ASN A 431 -12.36 -4.00 20.51
C ASN A 431 -11.01 -4.63 20.15
N MET A 432 -10.70 -5.83 20.64
CA MET A 432 -9.37 -6.44 20.46
C MET A 432 -9.13 -7.03 19.06
N SER A 433 -10.15 -7.66 18.48
CA SER A 433 -10.01 -8.35 17.19
C SER A 433 -9.92 -7.35 16.05
N GLY A 434 -8.75 -7.23 15.42
CA GLY A 434 -8.54 -6.34 14.29
C GLY A 434 -8.37 -4.87 14.68
N LEU A 435 -7.98 -4.61 15.94
CA LEU A 435 -7.62 -3.27 16.41
C LEU A 435 -6.57 -2.65 15.48
N SER A 436 -6.80 -1.39 15.12
CA SER A 436 -5.84 -0.53 14.46
C SER A 436 -5.85 0.83 15.14
N LEU A 437 -4.67 1.44 15.21
CA LEU A 437 -4.49 2.72 15.87
C LEU A 437 -4.16 3.81 14.86
N GLY A 438 -4.43 5.06 15.22
CA GLY A 438 -4.01 6.23 14.47
C GLY A 438 -3.31 7.25 15.38
N ILE A 439 -2.26 7.87 14.87
CA ILE A 439 -1.57 8.99 15.52
C ILE A 439 -1.94 10.27 14.79
N LEU A 440 -2.41 11.27 15.54
CA LEU A 440 -2.66 12.63 15.04
C LEU A 440 -1.73 13.62 15.78
N PRO A 441 -0.66 14.11 15.13
CA PRO A 441 0.20 15.15 15.68
C PRO A 441 -0.59 16.40 16.07
N ARG A 442 -0.28 16.99 17.22
CA ARG A 442 -0.77 18.31 17.61
C ARG A 442 0.21 19.37 17.08
N GLY A 443 -0.32 20.42 16.47
CA GLY A 443 0.44 21.51 15.85
C GLY A 443 1.11 22.44 16.86
#